data_AF-A0A7C5WBK5-F1
#
_entry.id   AF-A0A7C5WBK5-F1
#
_cell.length_a   1.000
_cell.length_b   1.000
_cell.length_c   1.000
_cell.angle_alpha   90.00
_cell.angle_beta   90.00
_cell.angle_gamma   90.00
#
_symmetry.space_group_name_H-M   'P 1'
#
loop_
_entity.id
_entity.type
_entity.pdbx_description
1 polymer ?
#
loop_
_entity_poly.entity_id
_entity_poly.type
_entity_poly.pdbx_seq_one_letter_code
_entity_poly.pdbx_strand_id
1 'polypeptide(L)'
;MQFSGIIGQNAVKERLIRTVKDNRISHAQLFLGPEGSGKLALAVAYAQFINCTGRSAESTDSCGTCPSCHKYNQLAHPDLHFIYPVATTSDVPRKPTSKDFIAKWRKLLLERKSYIKLANWYDTIGIENKQGIINAEDCNEIIKT
;
A
#
# COMPACT_ATOMS: atom_id res chain seq x y z
N MET A 1 1.45 -1.56 -9.62
CA MET A 1 1.96 -2.88 -9.19
C MET A 1 0.99 -4.00 -9.59
N GLN A 2 1.49 -4.99 -10.33
CA GLN A 2 0.73 -6.14 -10.83
C GLN A 2 1.09 -7.41 -10.03
N PHE A 3 0.20 -8.42 -10.00
CA PHE A 3 0.47 -9.70 -9.34
C PHE A 3 1.66 -10.44 -9.96
N SER A 4 1.85 -10.31 -11.27
CA SER A 4 3.00 -10.86 -12.00
C SER A 4 4.35 -10.32 -11.49
N GLY A 5 4.38 -9.10 -10.95
CA GLY A 5 5.59 -8.47 -10.40
C GLY A 5 5.97 -8.92 -8.99
N ILE A 6 5.14 -9.73 -8.34
CA ILE A 6 5.37 -10.21 -6.97
C ILE A 6 5.99 -11.61 -7.03
N ILE A 7 7.05 -11.83 -6.26
CA ILE A 7 7.75 -13.12 -6.24
C ILE A 7 6.94 -14.14 -5.42
N GLY A 8 6.63 -15.29 -6.03
CA GLY A 8 5.95 -16.41 -5.37
C GLY A 8 4.48 -16.14 -4.99
N GLN A 9 4.02 -16.76 -3.89
CA GLN A 9 2.68 -16.57 -3.30
C GLN A 9 1.51 -16.95 -4.24
N ASN A 10 1.70 -17.92 -5.15
CA ASN A 10 0.74 -18.27 -6.19
C ASN A 10 -0.65 -18.63 -5.64
N ALA A 11 -0.72 -19.49 -4.61
CA ALA A 11 -1.99 -19.87 -3.99
C ALA A 11 -2.74 -18.68 -3.38
N VAL A 12 -2.02 -17.71 -2.80
CA VAL A 12 -2.61 -16.50 -2.23
C VAL A 12 -3.12 -15.58 -3.35
N LYS A 13 -2.33 -15.38 -4.41
CA LYS A 13 -2.74 -14.60 -5.59
C LYS A 13 -4.01 -15.17 -6.21
N GLU A 14 -4.06 -16.48 -6.45
CA GLU A 14 -5.24 -17.16 -6.99
C GLU A 14 -6.48 -16.95 -6.13
N ARG A 15 -6.33 -17.06 -4.79
CA ARG A 15 -7.43 -16.82 -3.85
C ARG A 15 -7.95 -15.38 -3.94
N LEU A 16 -7.06 -14.39 -4.00
CA LEU A 16 -7.42 -12.97 -4.11
C LEU A 16 -8.07 -12.65 -5.46
N ILE A 17 -7.57 -13.22 -6.55
CA ILE A 17 -8.18 -13.07 -7.87
C ILE A 17 -9.61 -13.60 -7.84
N ARG A 18 -9.80 -14.77 -7.24
CA ARG A 18 -11.12 -15.40 -7.11
C ARG A 18 -12.09 -14.56 -6.29
N THR A 19 -11.66 -13.95 -5.18
CA THR A 19 -12.57 -13.10 -4.37
C THR A 19 -13.11 -11.91 -5.16
N VAL A 20 -12.32 -11.35 -6.09
CA VAL A 20 -12.79 -10.26 -6.97
C VAL A 20 -13.68 -10.78 -8.10
N LYS A 21 -13.32 -11.90 -8.73
CA LYS A 21 -14.13 -12.54 -9.79
C LYS A 21 -15.51 -12.96 -9.28
N ASP A 22 -15.55 -13.54 -8.09
CA ASP A 22 -16.79 -13.99 -7.46
C ASP A 22 -17.60 -12.82 -6.86
N ASN A 23 -17.09 -11.58 -6.95
CA ASN A 23 -17.64 -10.37 -6.31
C ASN A 23 -17.86 -10.54 -4.79
N ARG A 24 -16.92 -11.22 -4.12
CA ARG A 24 -16.94 -11.55 -2.69
C ARG A 24 -15.68 -11.04 -2.00
N ILE A 25 -15.55 -9.72 -1.96
CA ILE A 25 -14.43 -9.03 -1.32
C ILE A 25 -14.76 -8.81 0.17
N SER A 26 -13.91 -9.33 1.06
CA SER A 26 -14.00 -9.02 2.50
C SER A 26 -13.65 -7.55 2.76
N HIS A 27 -14.39 -6.90 3.67
CA HIS A 27 -14.16 -5.51 4.08
C HIS A 27 -12.82 -5.32 4.81
N ALA A 28 -12.30 -6.39 5.43
CA ALA A 28 -11.00 -6.41 6.09
C ALA A 28 -10.22 -7.67 5.70
N GLN A 29 -8.92 -7.51 5.43
CA GLN A 29 -7.99 -8.59 5.15
C GLN A 29 -6.69 -8.37 5.91
N LEU A 30 -6.21 -9.41 6.57
CA LEU A 30 -4.93 -9.41 7.27
C LEU A 30 -3.90 -10.20 6.45
N PHE A 31 -2.88 -9.51 5.95
CA PHE A 31 -1.74 -10.14 5.30
C PHE A 31 -0.66 -10.45 6.34
N LEU A 32 -0.58 -11.72 6.76
CA LEU A 32 0.40 -12.21 7.74
C LEU A 32 1.52 -13.00 7.06
N GLY A 33 2.74 -12.87 7.57
CA GLY A 33 3.91 -13.60 7.10
C GLY A 33 5.21 -12.99 7.63
N PRO A 34 6.37 -13.60 7.35
CA PRO A 34 7.67 -13.06 7.75
C PRO A 34 7.99 -11.75 7.02
N GLU A 35 9.03 -11.05 7.46
CA GLU A 35 9.56 -9.89 6.75
C GLU A 35 10.06 -10.29 5.35
N GLY A 36 9.89 -9.42 4.36
CA GLY A 36 10.32 -9.70 2.97
C GLY A 36 9.38 -10.61 2.16
N SER A 37 8.34 -11.19 2.76
CA SER A 37 7.38 -12.08 2.07
C SER A 37 6.43 -11.39 1.06
N GLY A 38 6.57 -10.07 0.85
CA GLY A 38 5.79 -9.32 -0.14
C GLY A 38 4.36 -8.96 0.29
N LYS A 39 4.07 -8.93 1.60
CA LYS A 39 2.71 -8.64 2.14
C LYS A 39 2.15 -7.29 1.67
N LEU A 40 2.95 -6.23 1.77
CA LEU A 40 2.54 -4.90 1.32
C LEU A 40 2.38 -4.85 -0.20
N ALA A 41 3.31 -5.47 -0.94
CA ALA A 41 3.23 -5.58 -2.39
C ALA A 41 1.94 -6.32 -2.82
N LEU A 42 1.57 -7.41 -2.14
CA LEU A 42 0.31 -8.13 -2.38
C LEU A 42 -0.91 -7.27 -2.10
N ALA A 43 -0.94 -6.55 -0.98
CA ALA A 43 -2.05 -5.67 -0.64
C ALA A 43 -2.24 -4.55 -1.68
N VAL A 44 -1.14 -3.92 -2.12
CA VAL A 44 -1.18 -2.87 -3.16
C VAL A 44 -1.60 -3.42 -4.51
N ALA A 45 -1.07 -4.58 -4.93
CA ALA A 45 -1.46 -5.23 -6.18
C ALA A 45 -2.95 -5.65 -6.16
N TYR A 46 -3.43 -6.13 -5.01
CA TYR A 46 -4.84 -6.47 -4.84
C TYR A 46 -5.75 -5.25 -4.93
N ALA A 47 -5.38 -4.15 -4.27
CA ALA A 47 -6.12 -2.89 -4.37
C ALA A 47 -6.14 -2.36 -5.83
N GLN A 48 -5.02 -2.42 -6.53
CA GLN A 48 -4.96 -2.10 -7.96
C GLN A 48 -5.86 -3.03 -8.79
N PHE A 49 -5.86 -4.33 -8.50
CA PHE A 49 -6.68 -5.30 -9.21
C PHE A 49 -8.16 -5.00 -9.03
N ILE A 50 -8.61 -4.68 -7.81
CA ILE A 50 -10.00 -4.30 -7.50
C ILE A 50 -10.42 -3.07 -8.32
N ASN A 51 -9.62 -2.00 -8.28
CA ASN A 51 -9.94 -0.71 -8.88
C ASN A 51 -9.55 -0.58 -10.37
N CYS A 52 -9.11 -1.66 -11.00
CA CYS A 52 -8.76 -1.67 -12.42
C CYS A 52 -10.02 -1.64 -13.29
N THR A 53 -10.23 -0.57 -14.05
CA THR A 53 -11.40 -0.40 -14.93
C THR A 53 -11.26 -1.09 -16.28
N GLY A 54 -10.03 -1.37 -16.74
CA GLY A 54 -9.76 -2.06 -18.00
C GLY A 54 -9.61 -3.58 -17.88
N ARG A 55 -10.20 -4.20 -16.86
CA ARG A 55 -10.04 -5.62 -16.54
C ARG A 55 -11.03 -6.48 -17.35
N SER A 56 -10.57 -7.57 -18.00
CA SER A 56 -11.47 -8.58 -18.58
C SER A 56 -11.93 -9.61 -17.55
N ALA A 57 -13.04 -10.32 -17.79
CA ALA A 57 -13.57 -11.31 -16.85
C ALA A 57 -12.60 -12.49 -16.62
N GLU A 58 -11.83 -12.84 -17.65
CA GLU A 58 -10.88 -13.95 -17.64
C GLU A 58 -9.55 -13.56 -16.99
N SER A 59 -9.23 -12.25 -16.94
CA SER A 59 -7.93 -11.77 -16.48
C SER A 59 -7.60 -12.21 -15.04
N THR A 60 -6.32 -12.51 -14.83
CA THR A 60 -5.74 -12.86 -13.54
C THR A 60 -4.89 -11.73 -12.96
N ASP A 61 -4.84 -10.59 -13.65
CA ASP A 61 -4.08 -9.42 -13.24
C ASP A 61 -4.76 -8.13 -13.73
N SER A 62 -4.33 -6.99 -13.21
CA SER A 62 -4.79 -5.67 -13.66
C SER A 62 -4.21 -5.33 -15.03
N CYS A 63 -4.91 -4.53 -15.84
CA CYS A 63 -4.49 -4.22 -17.22
C CYS A 63 -3.19 -3.41 -17.34
N GLY A 64 -2.76 -2.71 -16.28
CA GLY A 64 -1.56 -1.87 -16.28
C GLY A 64 -1.66 -0.54 -17.05
N THR A 65 -2.67 -0.35 -17.91
CA THR A 65 -2.76 0.78 -18.85
C THR A 65 -3.98 1.70 -18.66
N CYS A 66 -4.96 1.31 -17.84
CA CYS A 66 -6.10 2.18 -17.57
C CYS A 66 -5.69 3.36 -16.64
N PRO A 67 -6.46 4.46 -16.61
CA PRO A 67 -6.14 5.62 -15.77
C PRO A 67 -5.97 5.29 -14.28
N SER A 68 -6.77 4.33 -13.77
CA SER A 68 -6.62 3.82 -12.41
C SER A 68 -5.26 3.14 -12.21
N CYS A 69 -4.90 2.19 -13.08
CA CYS A 69 -3.59 1.52 -13.05
C CYS A 69 -2.42 2.50 -13.13
N HIS A 70 -2.51 3.55 -13.93
CA HIS A 70 -1.47 4.59 -14.00
C HIS A 70 -1.28 5.31 -12.66
N LYS A 71 -2.38 5.69 -11.99
CA LYS A 71 -2.31 6.30 -10.64
C LYS A 71 -1.76 5.33 -9.59
N TYR A 72 -2.15 4.05 -9.66
CA TYR A 72 -1.61 3.01 -8.78
C TYR A 72 -0.11 2.77 -8.99
N ASN A 73 0.39 2.86 -10.22
CA ASN A 73 1.82 2.75 -10.49
C ASN A 73 2.65 3.85 -9.83
N GLN A 74 2.03 5.00 -9.52
CA GLN A 74 2.64 6.09 -8.75
C GLN A 74 2.22 6.08 -7.26
N LEU A 75 1.44 5.08 -6.83
CA LEU A 75 0.86 4.98 -5.48
C LEU A 75 0.04 6.23 -5.08
N ALA A 76 -0.53 6.90 -6.07
CA ALA A 76 -1.24 8.18 -5.96
C ALA A 76 -2.69 8.09 -6.42
N HIS A 77 -3.29 6.90 -6.31
CA HIS A 77 -4.72 6.73 -6.55
C HIS A 77 -5.53 7.42 -5.43
N PRO A 78 -6.60 8.17 -5.75
CA PRO A 78 -7.41 8.85 -4.73
C PRO A 78 -7.96 7.89 -3.67
N ASP A 79 -8.42 6.71 -4.09
CA ASP A 79 -8.95 5.68 -3.19
C ASP A 79 -7.88 4.76 -2.57
N LEU A 80 -6.59 5.13 -2.67
CA LEU A 80 -5.49 4.39 -2.04
C LEU A 80 -4.90 5.22 -0.91
N HIS A 81 -5.28 4.86 0.31
CA HIS A 81 -4.81 5.49 1.53
C HIS A 81 -3.74 4.62 2.20
N PHE A 82 -2.72 5.27 2.76
CA PHE A 82 -1.69 4.61 3.54
C PHE A 82 -1.67 5.20 4.95
N ILE A 83 -1.65 4.32 5.94
CA ILE A 83 -1.42 4.65 7.33
C ILE A 83 -0.20 3.88 7.80
N TYR A 84 0.74 4.56 8.42
CA TYR A 84 1.98 3.97 8.91
C TYR A 84 2.49 4.75 10.12
N PRO A 85 3.34 4.14 10.97
CA PRO A 85 3.87 4.81 12.14
C PRO A 85 4.68 6.06 11.76
N VAL A 86 4.41 7.18 12.42
CA VAL A 86 5.11 8.46 12.25
C VAL A 86 5.59 8.99 13.60
N ALA A 87 6.56 9.90 13.59
CA ALA A 87 7.01 10.60 14.78
C ALA A 87 7.39 12.05 14.46
N THR A 88 7.55 12.86 15.50
CA THR A 88 7.96 14.26 15.33
C THR A 88 9.37 14.34 14.74
N THR A 89 9.52 15.15 13.70
CA THR A 89 10.79 15.42 13.00
C THR A 89 11.08 16.92 13.03
N SER A 90 12.24 17.34 12.52
CA SER A 90 12.52 18.76 12.27
C SER A 90 11.50 19.40 11.33
N ASP A 91 11.04 18.63 10.33
CA ASP A 91 10.10 19.08 9.30
C ASP A 91 8.66 19.14 9.85
N VAL A 92 8.31 18.23 10.77
CA VAL A 92 6.97 18.09 11.35
C VAL A 92 7.08 17.99 12.88
N PRO A 93 7.15 19.13 13.59
CA PRO A 93 7.47 19.15 15.02
C PRO A 93 6.27 18.84 15.93
N ARG A 94 5.03 18.93 15.44
CA ARG A 94 3.81 18.74 16.26
C ARG A 94 2.77 17.92 15.50
N LYS A 95 2.11 16.99 16.21
CA LYS A 95 1.01 16.15 15.71
C LYS A 95 1.25 15.56 14.31
N PRO A 96 2.34 14.80 14.10
CA PRO A 96 2.66 14.22 12.80
C PRO A 96 1.57 13.25 12.36
N THR A 97 1.21 13.30 11.08
CA THR A 97 0.29 12.35 10.43
C THR A 97 0.98 11.67 9.25
N SER A 98 0.44 10.54 8.81
CA SER A 98 0.92 9.79 7.65
C SER A 98 0.94 10.66 6.39
N LYS A 99 -0.05 11.55 6.24
CA LYS A 99 -0.20 12.49 5.12
C LYS A 99 1.00 13.43 4.97
N ASP A 100 1.57 13.91 6.08
CA ASP A 100 2.70 14.83 6.07
C ASP A 100 3.95 14.20 5.43
N PHE A 101 4.07 12.88 5.49
CA PHE A 101 5.22 12.15 4.95
C PHE A 101 4.91 11.36 3.67
N ILE A 102 3.74 11.54 3.06
CA ILE A 102 3.29 10.71 1.92
C ILE A 102 4.25 10.75 0.73
N ALA A 103 4.90 11.89 0.47
CA ALA A 103 5.88 12.00 -0.59
C ALA A 103 7.12 11.12 -0.32
N LYS A 104 7.66 11.17 0.91
CA LYS A 104 8.78 10.32 1.34
C LYS A 104 8.39 8.84 1.32
N TRP A 105 7.18 8.53 1.77
CA TRP A 105 6.64 7.16 1.78
C TRP A 105 6.50 6.57 0.37
N ARG A 106 5.85 7.29 -0.55
CA ARG A 106 5.69 6.85 -1.94
C ARG A 106 7.04 6.63 -2.61
N LYS A 107 7.98 7.57 -2.43
CA LYS A 107 9.35 7.43 -2.96
C LYS A 107 10.00 6.13 -2.48
N LEU A 108 9.99 5.88 -1.16
CA LEU A 108 10.55 4.66 -0.58
C LEU A 108 9.90 3.38 -1.15
N LEU A 109 8.57 3.37 -1.26
CA LEU A 109 7.85 2.21 -1.80
C LEU A 109 8.15 1.96 -3.29
N LEU A 110 8.31 3.01 -4.09
CA LEU A 110 8.65 2.88 -5.51
C LEU A 110 10.08 2.38 -5.70
N GLU A 111 11.04 2.94 -4.96
CA GLU A 111 12.46 2.53 -5.00
C GLU A 111 12.65 1.07 -4.61
N ARG A 112 11.90 0.60 -3.60
CA ARG A 112 12.00 -0.78 -3.09
C ARG A 112 10.91 -1.72 -3.59
N LYS A 113 10.13 -1.31 -4.60
CA LYS A 113 9.01 -2.10 -5.15
C LYS A 113 8.06 -2.65 -4.06
N SER A 114 7.77 -1.85 -3.04
CA SER A 114 6.94 -2.20 -1.87
C SER A 114 7.45 -3.36 -0.99
N TYR A 115 8.71 -3.76 -1.14
CA TYR A 115 9.43 -4.64 -0.21
C TYR A 115 10.22 -3.78 0.78
N ILE A 116 9.53 -3.31 1.82
CA ILE A 116 10.11 -2.43 2.83
C ILE A 116 10.10 -3.06 4.22
N LYS A 117 11.06 -2.64 5.04
CA LYS A 117 11.13 -2.89 6.48
C LYS A 117 10.74 -1.65 7.26
N LEU A 118 10.28 -1.82 8.50
CA LEU A 118 9.99 -0.68 9.38
C LEU A 118 11.24 0.17 9.63
N ALA A 119 12.41 -0.47 9.79
CA ALA A 119 13.68 0.22 9.93
C ALA A 119 13.98 1.13 8.73
N ASN A 120 13.76 0.65 7.50
CA ASN A 120 13.97 1.47 6.31
C ASN A 120 13.10 2.73 6.31
N TRP A 121 11.88 2.62 6.83
CA TRP A 121 11.00 3.76 6.98
C TRP A 121 11.54 4.75 8.00
N TYR A 122 11.95 4.27 9.18
CA TYR A 122 12.47 5.12 10.25
C TYR A 122 13.74 5.88 9.84
N ASP A 123 14.65 5.19 9.13
CA ASP A 123 15.83 5.81 8.53
C ASP A 123 15.44 6.94 7.55
N THR A 124 14.40 6.71 6.75
CA THR A 124 13.93 7.67 5.72
C THR A 124 13.36 8.95 6.33
N ILE A 125 12.66 8.84 7.46
CA ILE A 125 12.11 10.00 8.18
C ILE A 125 13.06 10.57 9.24
N GLY A 126 14.24 9.99 9.41
CA GLY A 126 15.26 10.46 10.35
C GLY A 126 14.79 10.40 11.80
N ILE A 127 13.95 9.41 12.14
CA ILE A 127 13.55 9.20 13.53
C ILE A 127 14.59 8.26 14.13
N GLU A 128 15.42 8.79 15.02
CA GLU A 128 16.51 8.04 15.65
C GLU A 128 15.93 6.98 16.62
N ASN A 129 16.00 7.24 17.93
CA ASN A 129 15.45 6.36 18.96
C ASN A 129 13.96 6.67 19.27
N LYS A 130 13.32 7.54 18.49
CA LYS A 130 11.90 7.88 18.71
C LYS A 130 11.02 6.73 18.23
N GLN A 131 10.04 6.36 19.06
CA GLN A 131 9.05 5.37 18.67
C GLN A 131 8.03 5.99 17.70
N GLY A 132 7.86 5.36 16.53
CA GLY A 132 6.77 5.69 15.62
C GLY A 132 5.42 5.29 16.21
N ILE A 133 4.42 6.15 16.04
CA ILE A 133 3.04 5.94 16.49
C ILE A 133 2.08 6.12 15.31
N ILE A 134 0.95 5.39 15.34
CA ILE A 134 -0.19 5.64 14.45
C ILE A 134 -1.19 6.46 15.26
N ASN A 135 -1.44 7.69 14.85
CA ASN A 135 -2.27 8.62 15.62
C ASN A 135 -3.75 8.42 15.29
N ALA A 136 -4.64 8.65 16.26
CA ALA A 136 -6.08 8.64 15.99
C ALA A 136 -6.47 9.71 14.96
N GLU A 137 -5.73 10.82 14.90
CA GLU A 137 -5.85 11.84 13.87
C GLU A 137 -5.66 11.31 12.44
N ASP A 138 -4.85 10.26 12.22
CA ASP A 138 -4.69 9.64 10.88
C ASP A 138 -6.03 9.10 10.36
N CYS A 139 -6.86 8.54 11.25
CA CYS A 139 -8.18 8.00 10.90
C CYS A 139 -9.15 9.11 10.48
N ASN A 140 -9.09 10.28 11.14
CA ASN A 140 -9.97 11.40 10.83
C ASN A 140 -9.70 12.02 9.46
N GLU A 141 -8.46 11.97 8.99
CA GLU A 141 -8.11 12.49 7.66
C GLU A 141 -8.67 11.65 6.52
N ILE A 142 -8.90 10.34 6.72
CA ILE A 142 -9.50 9.48 5.70
C ILE A 142 -10.95 9.89 5.41
N ILE A 143 -11.72 10.20 6.46
CA ILE A 143 -13.15 10.53 6.36
C ILE A 143 -13.40 11.89 5.66
N LYS A 144 -12.40 12.79 5.67
CA LYS A 144 -12.51 14.13 5.09
C LYS A 144 -12.22 14.19 3.58
N THR A 145 -11.81 13.08 2.98
CA THR A 145 -11.47 12.98 1.54
C THR A 145 -12.72 12.77 0.70
#